data_AF-A0A672K1B4-F1
#
_entry.id   AF-A0A672K1B4-F1
#
_cell.length_a   1.000
_cell.length_b   1.000
_cell.length_c   1.000
_cell.angle_alpha   90.00
_cell.angle_beta   90.00
_cell.angle_gamma   90.00
#
_symmetry.space_group_name_H-M   'P 1'
#
loop_
_entity.id
_entity.type
_entity.pdbx_description
1 polymer ?
#
loop_
_entity_poly.entity_id
_entity_poly.type
_entity_poly.pdbx_seq_one_letter_code
_entity_poly.pdbx_strand_id
1 'polypeptide(L)'
;MIMLPPRHYCVVLNPTARNDEGQVQFDASGQAKLRHADLEIRLTQDPFPLYPGEEIQKDVTPLQIVYPDTALRLQALLDFEEEGGEKRVAGDEWLFEGPGTYIPRKEVAVLEVIKATVIRENQAIRLRARKEGLDRSGVQRVTGEEWQVSKVGAYLPGAHEEVVDIVNAFILTDKKALHVRALRPFRDTGGQERRTGEEWLVTVADREAHIPSVAEVVVGVVDVTTLNSRQYCVVLDPVGADGKLQLGQKRVVKVSESFSGEHLENGIQDVYVLSEEEGLVLRAVEAFIDTE
;
A
#
# COMPACT_ATOMS: atom_id res chain seq x y z
N MET A 1 47.10 19.26 8.98
CA MET A 1 46.65 18.77 7.66
C MET A 1 45.53 17.79 7.91
N ILE A 2 44.47 17.86 7.12
CA ILE A 2 43.33 16.95 7.20
C ILE A 2 43.58 15.81 6.22
N MET A 3 43.42 14.58 6.71
CA MET A 3 43.50 13.37 5.91
C MET A 3 42.11 12.81 5.72
N LEU A 4 41.66 12.66 4.47
CA LEU A 4 40.39 12.03 4.14
C LEU A 4 40.65 10.63 3.59
N PRO A 5 40.41 9.56 4.38
CA PRO A 5 40.58 8.21 3.89
C PRO A 5 39.55 7.89 2.79
N PRO A 6 39.74 6.79 2.02
CA PRO A 6 38.76 6.32 1.06
C PRO A 6 37.37 6.16 1.67
N ARG A 7 36.33 6.53 0.92
CA ARG A 7 34.92 6.45 1.34
C ARG A 7 34.56 7.30 2.56
N HIS A 8 35.30 8.37 2.81
CA HIS A 8 34.98 9.36 3.83
C HIS A 8 34.85 10.75 3.22
N TYR A 9 34.17 11.64 3.93
CA TYR A 9 34.03 13.04 3.59
C TYR A 9 34.17 13.91 4.82
N CYS A 10 34.47 15.19 4.63
CA CYS A 10 34.27 16.21 5.65
C CYS A 10 33.50 17.39 5.04
N VAL A 11 32.95 18.24 5.91
CA VAL A 11 32.29 19.48 5.49
C VAL A 11 33.12 20.66 5.97
N VAL A 12 33.53 21.51 5.04
CA VAL A 12 34.29 22.73 5.30
C VAL A 12 33.37 23.93 5.15
N LEU A 13 33.33 24.78 6.17
CA LEU A 13 32.66 26.07 6.17
C LEU A 13 33.62 27.15 5.65
N ASN A 14 33.07 28.11 4.91
CA ASN A 14 33.81 29.20 4.25
C ASN A 14 34.91 28.71 3.30
N PRO A 15 34.63 27.76 2.38
CA PRO A 15 35.65 27.16 1.54
C PRO A 15 36.33 28.19 0.63
N THR A 16 37.63 28.01 0.39
CA THR A 16 38.40 28.81 -0.58
C THR A 16 37.75 28.82 -1.97
N ALA A 17 37.78 29.99 -2.62
CA ALA A 17 37.38 30.15 -4.00
C ALA A 17 38.49 29.58 -4.91
N ARG A 18 38.11 28.68 -5.82
CA ARG A 18 39.02 28.08 -6.79
C ARG A 18 38.67 28.55 -8.20
N ASN A 19 39.69 28.67 -9.06
CA ASN A 19 39.48 28.88 -10.50
C ASN A 19 39.10 27.57 -11.21
N ASP A 20 38.87 27.64 -12.53
CA ASP A 20 38.50 26.48 -13.36
C ASP A 20 39.59 25.39 -13.40
N GLU A 21 40.84 25.75 -13.07
CA GLU A 21 41.98 24.84 -12.95
C GLU A 21 42.11 24.23 -11.53
N GLY A 22 41.20 24.55 -10.61
CA GLY A 22 41.20 24.05 -9.23
C GLY A 22 42.20 24.73 -8.29
N GLN A 23 42.85 25.83 -8.73
CA GLN A 23 43.82 26.60 -7.94
C GLN A 23 43.11 27.64 -7.06
N VAL A 24 43.63 27.84 -5.84
CA VAL A 24 43.10 28.81 -4.87
C VAL A 24 43.34 30.24 -5.35
N GLN A 25 42.29 31.06 -5.33
CA GLN A 25 42.37 32.48 -5.66
C GLN A 25 42.82 33.30 -4.44
N PHE A 26 43.69 34.27 -4.68
CA PHE A 26 44.15 35.21 -3.66
C PHE A 26 43.70 36.63 -4.01
N ASP A 27 43.47 37.46 -3.00
CA ASP A 27 43.18 38.87 -3.17
C ASP A 27 44.46 39.71 -3.34
N ALA A 28 44.30 41.02 -3.53
CA ALA A 28 45.43 41.95 -3.73
C ALA A 28 46.38 42.04 -2.52
N SER A 29 45.96 41.58 -1.34
CA SER A 29 46.77 41.53 -0.12
C SER A 29 47.47 40.18 0.08
N GLY A 30 47.25 39.21 -0.81
CA GLY A 30 47.79 37.86 -0.71
C GLY A 30 46.99 36.94 0.21
N GLN A 31 45.79 37.35 0.64
CA GLN A 31 44.90 36.50 1.45
C GLN A 31 44.05 35.61 0.53
N ALA A 32 43.87 34.35 0.94
CA ALA A 32 43.03 33.42 0.20
C ALA A 32 41.57 33.89 0.20
N LYS A 33 40.98 34.00 -0.99
CA LYS A 33 39.59 34.42 -1.16
C LYS A 33 38.67 33.28 -0.74
N LEU A 34 37.70 33.56 0.15
CA LEU A 34 36.75 32.56 0.65
C LEU A 34 35.35 32.78 0.07
N ARG A 35 34.59 31.69 -0.06
CA ARG A 35 33.14 31.73 -0.25
C ARG A 35 32.48 31.79 1.12
N HIS A 36 32.29 32.99 1.63
CA HIS A 36 31.74 33.21 2.97
C HIS A 36 30.31 32.66 3.11
N ALA A 37 30.03 32.05 4.26
CA ALA A 37 28.76 31.39 4.60
C ALA A 37 28.34 30.26 3.65
N ASP A 38 29.29 29.72 2.88
CA ASP A 38 29.08 28.57 2.01
C ASP A 38 29.70 27.31 2.62
N LEU A 39 29.25 26.16 2.15
CA LEU A 39 29.76 24.84 2.53
C LEU A 39 30.42 24.16 1.33
N GLU A 40 31.45 23.37 1.61
CA GLU A 40 32.07 22.48 0.63
C GLU A 40 32.23 21.10 1.23
N ILE A 41 31.78 20.10 0.48
CA ILE A 41 31.91 18.70 0.83
C ILE A 41 33.17 18.19 0.14
N ARG A 42 34.18 17.86 0.94
CA ARG A 42 35.45 17.32 0.43
C ARG A 42 35.43 15.80 0.57
N LEU A 43 35.65 15.11 -0.54
CA LEU A 43 35.81 13.66 -0.62
C LEU A 43 37.29 13.27 -0.46
N THR A 44 37.58 11.98 -0.59
CA THR A 44 38.96 11.46 -0.60
C THR A 44 39.84 12.21 -1.61
N GLN A 45 40.90 12.83 -1.10
CA GLN A 45 41.90 13.57 -1.87
C GLN A 45 43.22 13.62 -1.09
N ASP A 46 44.26 14.20 -1.68
CA ASP A 46 45.53 14.41 -1.01
C ASP A 46 45.37 15.24 0.28
N PRO A 47 46.18 14.99 1.32
CA PRO A 47 46.20 15.79 2.54
C PRO A 47 46.17 17.30 2.25
N PHE A 48 45.19 17.99 2.80
CA PHE A 48 45.04 19.43 2.60
C PHE A 48 45.13 20.20 3.92
N PRO A 49 45.72 21.40 3.92
CA PRO A 49 45.57 22.35 5.01
C PRO A 49 44.21 23.04 4.96
N LEU A 50 43.80 23.65 6.07
CA LEU A 50 42.76 24.67 6.08
C LEU A 50 43.42 26.03 5.85
N TYR A 51 42.84 26.83 4.97
CA TYR A 51 43.27 28.21 4.79
C TYR A 51 42.73 29.10 5.92
N PRO A 52 43.36 30.25 6.21
CA PRO A 52 42.85 31.19 7.21
C PRO A 52 41.39 31.57 6.94
N GLY A 53 40.50 31.22 7.88
CA GLY A 53 39.04 31.44 7.80
C GLY A 53 38.21 30.25 7.34
N GLU A 54 38.83 29.18 6.80
CA GLU A 54 38.15 27.90 6.62
C GLU A 54 37.99 27.20 7.98
N GLU A 55 36.82 26.61 8.22
CA GLU A 55 36.54 25.87 9.45
C GLU A 55 35.99 24.48 9.10
N ILE A 56 36.35 23.45 9.88
CA ILE A 56 35.71 22.13 9.74
C ILE A 56 34.36 22.21 10.44
N GLN A 57 33.28 22.19 9.66
CA GLN A 57 31.94 22.10 10.22
C GLN A 57 31.60 20.66 10.62
N LYS A 58 32.06 19.70 9.82
CA LYS A 58 31.86 18.27 10.09
C LYS A 58 33.17 17.53 9.89
N ASP A 59 33.60 16.85 10.93
CA ASP A 59 34.80 16.02 10.93
C ASP A 59 34.70 14.87 9.92
N VAL A 60 35.84 14.19 9.73
CA VAL A 60 35.98 13.06 8.82
C VAL A 60 34.95 11.98 9.15
N THR A 61 33.97 11.83 8.28
CA THR A 61 32.80 10.96 8.45
C THR A 61 32.74 9.95 7.30
N PRO A 62 32.44 8.67 7.54
CA PRO A 62 32.24 7.71 6.46
C PRO A 62 31.04 8.09 5.59
N LEU A 63 31.14 7.85 4.27
CA LEU A 63 30.02 8.00 3.36
C LEU A 63 28.93 6.98 3.71
N GLN A 64 27.68 7.40 3.56
CA GLN A 64 26.54 6.56 3.91
C GLN A 64 26.31 5.50 2.82
N ILE A 65 26.42 4.23 3.22
CA ILE A 65 26.10 3.09 2.34
C ILE A 65 24.60 2.84 2.44
N VAL A 66 23.95 2.77 1.29
CA VAL A 66 22.53 2.47 1.14
C VAL A 66 22.44 1.05 0.59
N TYR A 67 21.83 0.17 1.37
CA TYR A 67 21.74 -1.27 1.09
C TYR A 67 20.63 -1.56 0.06
N PRO A 68 20.62 -2.75 -0.57
CA PRO A 68 19.45 -3.21 -1.33
C PRO A 68 18.18 -3.15 -0.48
N ASP A 69 17.04 -2.93 -1.12
CA ASP A 69 15.73 -2.80 -0.46
C ASP A 69 15.66 -1.67 0.59
N THR A 70 16.56 -0.68 0.48
CA THR A 70 16.53 0.54 1.30
C THR A 70 16.74 1.77 0.43
N ALA A 71 16.20 2.90 0.87
CA ALA A 71 16.41 4.20 0.24
C ALA A 71 16.62 5.30 1.27
N LEU A 72 17.30 6.36 0.86
CA LEU A 72 17.31 7.61 1.62
C LEU A 72 16.24 8.53 1.06
N ARG A 73 15.35 9.01 1.92
CA ARG A 73 14.46 10.10 1.56
C ARG A 73 15.21 11.41 1.71
N LEU A 74 15.41 12.07 0.59
CA LEU A 74 16.15 13.31 0.45
C LEU A 74 15.17 14.48 0.30
N GLN A 75 15.57 15.65 0.78
CA GLN A 75 14.83 16.90 0.60
C GLN A 75 15.79 18.01 0.16
N ALA A 76 15.37 18.80 -0.83
CA ALA A 76 16.08 20.02 -1.23
C ALA A 76 15.88 21.12 -0.18
N LEU A 77 16.98 21.68 0.33
CA LEU A 77 16.96 22.81 1.26
C LEU A 77 16.82 24.16 0.56
N LEU A 78 17.29 24.24 -0.68
CA LEU A 78 17.29 25.43 -1.53
C LEU A 78 17.20 25.02 -3.00
N ASP A 79 16.91 25.98 -3.88
CA ASP A 79 16.83 25.72 -5.32
C ASP A 79 18.23 25.43 -5.88
N PHE A 80 18.40 24.30 -6.55
CA PHE A 80 19.67 23.95 -7.19
C PHE A 80 19.48 23.10 -8.43
N GLU A 81 20.54 23.01 -9.24
CA GLU A 81 20.57 22.16 -10.43
C GLU A 81 21.49 20.96 -10.15
N GLU A 82 20.96 19.75 -10.34
CA GLU A 82 21.75 18.53 -10.26
C GLU A 82 22.74 18.43 -11.43
N GLU A 83 23.79 17.61 -11.30
CA GLU A 83 24.81 17.44 -12.35
C GLU A 83 24.24 16.85 -13.67
N GLY A 84 23.01 16.33 -13.64
CA GLY A 84 22.26 15.88 -14.82
C GLY A 84 21.35 16.95 -15.46
N GLY A 85 21.38 18.19 -14.97
CA GLY A 85 20.52 19.28 -15.46
C GLY A 85 19.11 19.29 -14.89
N GLU A 86 18.79 18.41 -13.94
CA GLU A 86 17.51 18.40 -13.24
C GLU A 86 17.47 19.54 -12.23
N LYS A 87 16.49 20.43 -12.36
CA LYS A 87 16.29 21.56 -11.43
C LYS A 87 15.40 21.10 -10.28
N ARG A 88 15.93 21.18 -9.07
CA ARG A 88 15.21 20.94 -7.82
C ARG A 88 14.79 22.27 -7.21
N VAL A 89 13.57 22.33 -6.72
CA VAL A 89 13.04 23.46 -5.96
C VAL A 89 13.14 23.15 -4.47
N ALA A 90 13.36 24.17 -3.65
CA ALA A 90 13.37 24.04 -2.20
C ALA A 90 12.09 23.33 -1.69
N GLY A 91 12.28 22.29 -0.88
CA GLY A 91 11.22 21.45 -0.35
C GLY A 91 10.88 20.22 -1.19
N ASP A 92 11.41 20.08 -2.40
CA ASP A 92 11.25 18.86 -3.20
C ASP A 92 11.82 17.65 -2.44
N GLU A 93 11.09 16.53 -2.46
CA GLU A 93 11.53 15.28 -1.85
C GLU A 93 11.68 14.18 -2.92
N TRP A 94 12.75 13.39 -2.82
CA TRP A 94 12.99 12.25 -3.70
C TRP A 94 13.72 11.14 -2.96
N LEU A 95 13.93 10.01 -3.64
CA LEU A 95 14.63 8.86 -3.09
C LEU A 95 15.99 8.68 -3.75
N PHE A 96 16.98 8.37 -2.93
CA PHE A 96 18.20 7.69 -3.37
C PHE A 96 18.06 6.20 -3.05
N GLU A 97 17.77 5.40 -4.07
CA GLU A 97 17.55 3.95 -3.93
C GLU A 97 18.87 3.19 -3.93
N GLY A 98 19.02 2.25 -2.99
CA GLY A 98 20.18 1.35 -2.96
C GLY A 98 20.09 0.22 -4.00
N PRO A 99 21.19 -0.51 -4.24
CA PRO A 99 22.47 -0.41 -3.55
C PRO A 99 23.36 0.72 -4.09
N GLY A 100 23.92 1.53 -3.20
CA GLY A 100 24.79 2.64 -3.59
C GLY A 100 25.46 3.31 -2.40
N THR A 101 26.49 4.12 -2.68
CA THR A 101 27.08 5.01 -1.67
C THR A 101 26.55 6.40 -1.92
N TYR A 102 25.82 6.95 -0.95
CA TYR A 102 25.28 8.30 -1.05
C TYR A 102 26.41 9.31 -0.81
N ILE A 103 26.58 10.22 -1.78
CA ILE A 103 27.48 11.38 -1.68
C ILE A 103 26.64 12.55 -1.19
N PRO A 104 26.87 13.06 0.03
CA PRO A 104 26.13 14.19 0.55
C PRO A 104 26.29 15.43 -0.33
N ARG A 105 25.25 16.26 -0.38
CA ARG A 105 25.25 17.57 -1.03
C ARG A 105 24.88 18.64 0.01
N LYS A 106 25.37 19.86 -0.15
CA LYS A 106 25.12 20.94 0.81
C LYS A 106 23.69 21.48 0.70
N GLU A 107 23.09 21.33 -0.47
CA GLU A 107 21.74 21.75 -0.81
C GLU A 107 20.68 20.70 -0.42
N VAL A 108 21.09 19.53 0.09
CA VAL A 108 20.21 18.37 0.29
C VAL A 108 20.30 17.87 1.74
N ALA A 109 19.14 17.70 2.36
CA ALA A 109 19.00 17.06 3.66
C ALA A 109 18.54 15.61 3.51
N VAL A 110 19.13 14.71 4.30
CA VAL A 110 18.64 13.33 4.46
C VAL A 110 17.59 13.34 5.57
N LEU A 111 16.33 13.08 5.22
CA LEU A 111 15.22 13.07 6.18
C LEU A 111 15.17 11.76 6.97
N GLU A 112 15.13 10.64 6.26
CA GLU A 112 15.02 9.31 6.86
C GLU A 112 15.53 8.20 5.95
N VAL A 113 15.77 7.02 6.54
CA VAL A 113 16.09 5.79 5.81
C VAL A 113 14.81 4.96 5.67
N ILE A 114 14.31 4.83 4.46
CA ILE A 114 13.14 4.01 4.12
C ILE A 114 13.62 2.57 3.87
N LYS A 115 12.92 1.61 4.47
CA LYS A 115 13.14 0.18 4.22
C LYS A 115 11.97 -0.38 3.44
N ALA A 116 12.23 -1.30 2.52
CA ALA A 116 11.19 -2.00 1.83
C ALA A 116 10.38 -2.86 2.82
N THR A 117 9.06 -2.88 2.61
CA THR A 117 8.15 -3.73 3.36
C THR A 117 7.92 -5.00 2.56
N VAL A 118 8.13 -6.17 3.19
CA VAL A 118 7.94 -7.46 2.53
C VAL A 118 6.47 -7.84 2.52
N ILE A 119 5.88 -7.94 1.33
CA ILE A 119 4.52 -8.39 1.08
C ILE A 119 4.57 -9.89 0.80
N ARG A 120 3.92 -10.71 1.61
CA ARG A 120 3.80 -12.15 1.40
C ARG A 120 2.58 -12.50 0.54
N GLU A 121 2.45 -13.78 0.20
CA GLU A 121 1.20 -14.31 -0.34
C GLU A 121 0.04 -14.02 0.61
N ASN A 122 -1.15 -13.78 0.05
CA ASN A 122 -2.35 -13.41 0.81
C ASN A 122 -2.18 -12.16 1.68
N GLN A 123 -1.28 -11.25 1.31
CA GLN A 123 -1.12 -9.94 1.93
C GLN A 123 -1.15 -8.83 0.89
N ALA A 124 -1.56 -7.65 1.33
CA ALA A 124 -1.37 -6.40 0.59
C ALA A 124 -0.85 -5.33 1.54
N ILE A 125 -0.06 -4.39 1.00
CA ILE A 125 0.33 -3.18 1.72
C ILE A 125 -0.70 -2.09 1.43
N ARG A 126 -1.18 -1.41 2.47
CA ARG A 126 -2.01 -0.22 2.33
C ARG A 126 -1.12 1.02 2.37
N LEU A 127 -1.28 1.86 1.35
CA LEU A 127 -0.50 3.07 1.16
C LEU A 127 -1.42 4.28 1.20
N ARG A 128 -0.88 5.40 1.65
CA ARG A 128 -1.52 6.72 1.62
C ARG A 128 -0.62 7.74 0.95
N ALA A 129 -1.19 8.58 0.09
CA ALA A 129 -0.47 9.66 -0.56
C ALA A 129 -0.26 10.83 0.42
N ARG A 130 0.99 11.19 0.69
CA ARG A 130 1.35 12.39 1.46
C ARG A 130 1.18 13.67 0.66
N LYS A 131 1.34 13.57 -0.66
CA LYS A 131 1.23 14.65 -1.64
C LYS A 131 0.62 14.10 -2.92
N GLU A 132 0.02 14.97 -3.72
CA GLU A 132 -0.37 14.62 -5.08
C GLU A 132 0.84 14.21 -5.92
N GLY A 133 0.66 13.20 -6.75
CA GLY A 133 1.75 12.66 -7.56
C GLY A 133 1.40 11.32 -8.18
N LEU A 134 2.39 10.70 -8.82
CA LEU A 134 2.27 9.36 -9.38
C LEU A 134 2.71 8.33 -8.34
N ASP A 135 1.92 7.26 -8.19
CA ASP A 135 2.36 6.09 -7.44
C ASP A 135 3.39 5.25 -8.22
N ARG A 136 3.95 4.22 -7.59
CA ARG A 136 4.88 3.27 -8.25
C ARG A 136 4.31 2.58 -9.50
N SER A 137 3.00 2.54 -9.68
CA SER A 137 2.33 1.94 -10.84
C SER A 137 2.02 2.97 -11.95
N GLY A 138 2.38 4.24 -11.75
CA GLY A 138 2.11 5.33 -12.69
C GLY A 138 0.67 5.85 -12.64
N VAL A 139 -0.07 5.55 -11.57
CA VAL A 139 -1.42 6.07 -11.36
C VAL A 139 -1.33 7.39 -10.60
N GLN A 140 -2.04 8.41 -11.08
CA GLN A 140 -2.15 9.68 -10.38
C GLN A 140 -2.94 9.50 -9.08
N ARG A 141 -2.34 9.91 -7.96
CA ARG A 141 -2.93 9.92 -6.64
C ARG A 141 -3.11 11.34 -6.13
N VAL A 142 -4.19 11.57 -5.40
CA VAL A 142 -4.43 12.83 -4.69
C VAL A 142 -4.00 12.73 -3.23
N THR A 143 -3.68 13.86 -2.60
CA THR A 143 -3.28 13.92 -1.19
C THR A 143 -4.32 13.26 -0.28
N GLY A 144 -3.88 12.35 0.58
CA GLY A 144 -4.73 11.59 1.51
C GLY A 144 -5.45 10.40 0.87
N GLU A 145 -5.35 10.20 -0.45
CA GLU A 145 -5.88 9.00 -1.09
C GLU A 145 -5.17 7.76 -0.57
N GLU A 146 -5.95 6.71 -0.32
CA GLU A 146 -5.43 5.40 0.07
C GLU A 146 -5.69 4.36 -1.00
N TRP A 147 -4.71 3.48 -1.20
CA TRP A 147 -4.77 2.36 -2.13
C TRP A 147 -3.99 1.16 -1.56
N GLN A 148 -4.03 0.04 -2.27
CA GLN A 148 -3.33 -1.18 -1.88
C GLN A 148 -2.44 -1.69 -3.01
N VAL A 149 -1.33 -2.31 -2.63
CA VAL A 149 -0.46 -3.07 -3.55
C VAL A 149 -0.34 -4.50 -3.03
N SER A 150 -0.66 -5.48 -3.86
CA SER A 150 -0.66 -6.92 -3.51
C SER A 150 0.43 -7.72 -4.22
N LYS A 151 1.34 -7.05 -4.96
CA LYS A 151 2.47 -7.72 -5.62
C LYS A 151 3.41 -8.29 -4.56
N VAL A 152 3.53 -9.62 -4.53
CA VAL A 152 4.42 -10.34 -3.61
C VAL A 152 5.87 -9.93 -3.82
N GLY A 153 6.58 -9.69 -2.72
CA GLY A 153 7.99 -9.27 -2.73
C GLY A 153 8.26 -8.08 -1.82
N ALA A 154 9.49 -7.56 -1.90
CA ALA A 154 9.87 -6.34 -1.21
C ALA A 154 9.28 -5.12 -1.96
N TYR A 155 8.43 -4.36 -1.29
CA TYR A 155 7.88 -3.11 -1.81
C TYR A 155 8.58 -1.93 -1.13
N LEU A 156 9.31 -1.13 -1.92
CA LEU A 156 9.97 0.08 -1.45
C LEU A 156 9.04 1.29 -1.70
N PRO A 157 8.47 1.89 -0.64
CA PRO A 157 7.59 3.06 -0.78
C PRO A 157 8.31 4.21 -1.48
N GLY A 158 7.58 4.95 -2.32
CA GLY A 158 8.03 6.21 -2.92
C GLY A 158 8.19 7.34 -1.88
N ALA A 159 8.80 8.46 -2.28
CA ALA A 159 9.04 9.60 -1.39
C ALA A 159 7.76 10.16 -0.73
N HIS A 160 6.65 10.11 -1.46
CA HIS A 160 5.35 10.62 -1.03
C HIS A 160 4.35 9.51 -0.68
N GLU A 161 4.80 8.26 -0.58
CA GLU A 161 3.96 7.12 -0.19
C GLU A 161 4.17 6.82 1.30
N GLU A 162 3.10 6.87 2.07
CA GLU A 162 3.09 6.48 3.47
C GLU A 162 2.56 5.06 3.62
N VAL A 163 3.33 4.18 4.26
CA VAL A 163 2.86 2.84 4.64
C VAL A 163 1.93 2.96 5.84
N VAL A 164 0.66 2.60 5.66
CA VAL A 164 -0.36 2.64 6.73
C VAL A 164 -0.33 1.33 7.51
N ASP A 165 -0.59 0.21 6.84
CA ASP A 165 -0.59 -1.13 7.43
C ASP A 165 -0.40 -2.23 6.37
N ILE A 166 -0.28 -3.48 6.85
CA ILE A 166 -0.32 -4.68 6.02
C ILE A 166 -1.67 -5.35 6.26
N VAL A 167 -2.45 -5.50 5.19
CA VAL A 167 -3.76 -6.15 5.20
C VAL A 167 -3.57 -7.63 4.87
N ASN A 168 -4.05 -8.50 5.75
CA ASN A 168 -4.06 -9.94 5.53
C ASN A 168 -5.36 -10.37 4.85
N ALA A 169 -5.28 -11.39 3.99
CA ALA A 169 -6.46 -12.00 3.42
C ALA A 169 -7.26 -12.78 4.47
N PHE A 170 -8.58 -12.76 4.32
CA PHE A 170 -9.47 -13.71 4.96
C PHE A 170 -9.49 -15.00 4.14
N ILE A 171 -9.15 -16.11 4.78
CA ILE A 171 -9.24 -17.44 4.17
C ILE A 171 -10.68 -17.92 4.29
N LEU A 172 -11.32 -18.14 3.14
CA LEU A 172 -12.72 -18.53 3.02
C LEU A 172 -12.82 -20.05 2.92
N THR A 173 -13.89 -20.61 3.46
CA THR A 173 -14.17 -22.04 3.41
C THR A 173 -15.62 -22.28 3.00
N ASP A 174 -15.97 -23.53 2.75
CA ASP A 174 -17.36 -23.98 2.54
C ASP A 174 -18.32 -23.60 3.68
N LYS A 175 -17.78 -23.35 4.87
CA LYS A 175 -18.51 -22.98 6.08
C LYS A 175 -18.41 -21.50 6.44
N LYS A 176 -17.55 -20.71 5.79
CA LYS A 176 -17.29 -19.32 6.16
C LYS A 176 -17.33 -18.40 4.96
N ALA A 177 -18.22 -17.42 5.01
CA ALA A 177 -18.31 -16.31 4.07
C ALA A 177 -17.90 -15.01 4.76
N LEU A 178 -17.42 -14.06 3.96
CA LEU A 178 -17.10 -12.71 4.43
C LEU A 178 -18.22 -11.76 4.06
N HIS A 179 -18.83 -11.13 5.05
CA HIS A 179 -19.79 -10.05 4.85
C HIS A 179 -19.05 -8.74 4.73
N VAL A 180 -19.17 -8.13 3.57
CA VAL A 180 -18.47 -6.90 3.19
C VAL A 180 -19.47 -5.84 2.76
N ARG A 181 -19.10 -4.58 2.99
CA ARG A 181 -19.86 -3.40 2.60
C ARG A 181 -18.98 -2.42 1.83
N ALA A 182 -19.51 -1.82 0.78
CA ALA A 182 -18.83 -0.77 0.04
C ALA A 182 -18.90 0.58 0.76
N LEU A 183 -17.75 1.22 0.97
CA LEU A 183 -17.64 2.58 1.53
C LEU A 183 -17.81 3.67 0.47
N ARG A 184 -17.51 3.36 -0.79
CA ARG A 184 -17.57 4.26 -1.95
C ARG A 184 -17.86 3.45 -3.22
N PRO A 185 -18.33 4.05 -4.32
CA PRO A 185 -18.52 3.29 -5.55
C PRO A 185 -17.16 2.86 -6.11
N PHE A 186 -17.07 1.59 -6.49
CA PHE A 186 -15.86 1.02 -7.09
C PHE A 186 -16.21 -0.25 -7.85
N ARG A 187 -15.29 -0.68 -8.70
CA ARG A 187 -15.36 -1.97 -9.37
C ARG A 187 -14.61 -3.01 -8.54
N ASP A 188 -15.30 -4.06 -8.13
CA ASP A 188 -14.68 -5.14 -7.37
C ASP A 188 -13.75 -6.00 -8.23
N THR A 189 -13.03 -6.91 -7.58
CA THR A 189 -12.08 -7.82 -8.24
C THR A 189 -12.75 -8.85 -9.15
N GLY A 190 -14.05 -9.12 -8.96
CA GLY A 190 -14.87 -9.93 -9.88
C GLY A 190 -15.38 -9.14 -11.08
N GLY A 191 -15.12 -7.83 -11.12
CA GLY A 191 -15.54 -6.93 -12.19
C GLY A 191 -16.93 -6.34 -12.02
N GLN A 192 -17.60 -6.56 -10.88
CA GLN A 192 -18.93 -6.03 -10.59
C GLN A 192 -18.83 -4.60 -10.03
N GLU A 193 -19.71 -3.71 -10.50
CA GLU A 193 -19.81 -2.33 -10.02
C GLU A 193 -20.59 -2.31 -8.70
N ARG A 194 -19.94 -1.83 -7.63
CA ARG A 194 -20.53 -1.70 -6.30
C ARG A 194 -20.89 -0.26 -6.01
N ARG A 195 -22.01 -0.03 -5.32
CA ARG A 195 -22.46 1.29 -4.88
C ARG A 195 -22.19 1.51 -3.39
N THR A 196 -22.06 2.76 -2.96
CA THR A 196 -21.88 3.08 -1.55
C THR A 196 -22.99 2.49 -0.68
N GLY A 197 -22.61 1.80 0.40
CA GLY A 197 -23.53 1.16 1.33
C GLY A 197 -24.09 -0.19 0.86
N GLU A 198 -23.78 -0.61 -0.37
CA GLU A 198 -24.10 -1.95 -0.84
C GLU A 198 -23.36 -2.99 0.01
N GLU A 199 -24.06 -4.04 0.41
CA GLU A 199 -23.53 -5.15 1.19
C GLU A 199 -23.65 -6.45 0.39
N TRP A 200 -22.62 -7.28 0.46
CA TRP A 200 -22.62 -8.59 -0.19
C TRP A 200 -21.75 -9.58 0.58
N LEU A 201 -21.80 -10.83 0.13
CA LEU A 201 -21.01 -11.91 0.69
C LEU A 201 -19.94 -12.33 -0.30
N VAL A 202 -18.74 -12.57 0.22
CA VAL A 202 -17.66 -13.22 -0.53
C VAL A 202 -17.55 -14.65 -0.02
N THR A 203 -17.68 -15.62 -0.92
CA THR A 203 -17.67 -17.04 -0.60
C THR A 203 -16.47 -17.73 -1.24
N VAL A 204 -16.21 -18.99 -0.83
CA VAL A 204 -15.15 -19.81 -1.43
C VAL A 204 -15.38 -20.10 -2.92
N ALA A 205 -16.63 -20.02 -3.41
CA ALA A 205 -16.95 -20.17 -4.82
C ALA A 205 -16.41 -19.01 -5.67
N ASP A 206 -16.27 -17.83 -5.07
CA ASP A 206 -15.71 -16.65 -5.74
C ASP A 206 -14.18 -16.68 -5.70
N ARG A 207 -13.62 -16.99 -4.51
CA ARG A 207 -12.17 -17.05 -4.26
C ARG A 207 -11.87 -17.72 -2.92
N GLU A 208 -10.71 -18.37 -2.84
CA GLU A 208 -10.24 -19.02 -1.60
C GLU A 208 -9.76 -18.01 -0.54
N ALA A 209 -9.21 -16.88 -0.97
CA ALA A 209 -8.69 -15.84 -0.09
C ALA A 209 -9.17 -14.46 -0.57
N HIS A 210 -9.66 -13.65 0.36
CA HIS A 210 -10.13 -12.30 0.06
C HIS A 210 -9.38 -11.26 0.91
N ILE A 211 -8.65 -10.37 0.24
CA ILE A 211 -8.05 -9.19 0.86
C ILE A 211 -9.03 -8.03 0.69
N PRO A 212 -9.59 -7.47 1.79
CA PRO A 212 -10.51 -6.35 1.68
C PRO A 212 -9.81 -5.12 1.09
N SER A 213 -10.40 -4.57 0.04
CA SER A 213 -9.97 -3.33 -0.61
C SER A 213 -10.12 -2.13 0.33
N VAL A 214 -9.42 -1.04 0.03
CA VAL A 214 -9.61 0.27 0.69
C VAL A 214 -11.04 0.80 0.56
N ALA A 215 -11.80 0.35 -0.44
CA ALA A 215 -13.20 0.71 -0.66
C ALA A 215 -14.19 -0.23 0.04
N GLU A 216 -13.71 -1.29 0.69
CA GLU A 216 -14.51 -2.30 1.36
C GLU A 216 -14.33 -2.19 2.88
N VAL A 217 -15.38 -2.44 3.63
CA VAL A 217 -15.32 -2.67 5.08
C VAL A 217 -15.87 -4.05 5.38
N VAL A 218 -15.12 -4.83 6.16
CA VAL A 218 -15.57 -6.12 6.66
C VAL A 218 -16.56 -5.86 7.80
N VAL A 219 -17.81 -6.24 7.58
CA VAL A 219 -18.87 -6.16 8.59
C VAL A 219 -18.76 -7.33 9.55
N GLY A 220 -18.47 -8.53 9.03
CA GLY A 220 -18.27 -9.72 9.83
C GLY A 220 -17.93 -10.96 9.01
N VAL A 221 -17.65 -12.06 9.71
CA VAL A 221 -17.55 -13.39 9.13
C VAL A 221 -18.88 -14.09 9.41
N VAL A 222 -19.53 -14.61 8.39
CA VAL A 222 -20.82 -15.30 8.52
C VAL A 222 -20.63 -16.78 8.26
N ASP A 223 -21.22 -17.60 9.12
CA ASP A 223 -21.26 -19.04 8.92
C ASP A 223 -22.23 -19.35 7.78
N VAL A 224 -21.71 -20.06 6.79
CA VAL A 224 -22.48 -20.47 5.62
C VAL A 224 -23.38 -21.63 6.01
N THR A 225 -24.68 -21.48 5.76
CA THR A 225 -25.61 -22.59 5.88
C THR A 225 -25.42 -23.50 4.67
N THR A 226 -24.99 -24.74 4.90
CA THR A 226 -24.82 -25.74 3.84
C THR A 226 -25.86 -26.85 4.02
N LEU A 227 -26.57 -27.19 2.94
CA LEU A 227 -27.54 -28.28 2.89
C LEU A 227 -26.89 -29.53 2.29
N ASN A 228 -27.10 -30.69 2.91
CA ASN A 228 -26.75 -31.97 2.31
C ASN A 228 -27.86 -32.46 1.35
N SER A 229 -27.63 -33.59 0.65
CA SER A 229 -28.58 -34.13 -0.34
C SER A 229 -29.94 -34.58 0.21
N ARG A 230 -30.09 -34.65 1.54
CA ARG A 230 -31.32 -35.02 2.25
C ARG A 230 -31.86 -33.88 3.10
N GLN A 231 -31.38 -32.66 2.90
CA GLN A 231 -31.80 -31.50 3.67
C GLN A 231 -32.39 -30.43 2.76
N TYR A 232 -33.35 -29.68 3.30
CA TYR A 232 -33.91 -28.50 2.67
C TYR A 232 -34.12 -27.42 3.73
N CYS A 233 -34.27 -26.17 3.30
CA CYS A 233 -34.72 -25.10 4.18
C CYS A 233 -35.68 -24.17 3.46
N VAL A 234 -36.41 -23.37 4.24
CA VAL A 234 -37.28 -22.31 3.71
C VAL A 234 -36.71 -20.98 4.14
N VAL A 235 -36.26 -20.22 3.16
CA VAL A 235 -35.73 -18.87 3.30
C VAL A 235 -36.89 -17.88 3.29
N LEU A 236 -36.98 -17.04 4.32
CA LEU A 236 -37.89 -15.91 4.41
C LEU A 236 -37.24 -14.66 3.80
N ASP A 237 -38.04 -13.88 3.07
CA ASP A 237 -37.62 -12.64 2.41
C ASP A 237 -36.37 -12.81 1.53
N PRO A 238 -36.36 -13.79 0.60
CA PRO A 238 -35.18 -14.11 -0.18
C PRO A 238 -34.69 -12.91 -1.00
N VAL A 239 -33.38 -12.77 -1.12
CA VAL A 239 -32.75 -11.80 -2.01
C VAL A 239 -32.96 -12.24 -3.46
N GLY A 240 -33.59 -11.36 -4.24
CA GLY A 240 -33.83 -11.56 -5.66
C GLY A 240 -32.56 -11.39 -6.51
N ALA A 241 -32.65 -11.70 -7.80
CA ALA A 241 -31.56 -11.47 -8.76
C ALA A 241 -31.19 -9.98 -8.91
N ASP A 242 -32.05 -9.08 -8.47
CA ASP A 242 -31.83 -7.64 -8.39
C ASP A 242 -31.10 -7.20 -7.10
N GLY A 243 -30.73 -8.15 -6.23
CA GLY A 243 -30.02 -7.90 -4.98
C GLY A 243 -30.91 -7.30 -3.88
N LYS A 244 -32.24 -7.31 -4.04
CA LYS A 244 -33.18 -6.78 -3.05
C LYS A 244 -33.95 -7.87 -2.33
N LEU A 245 -34.23 -7.63 -1.04
CA LEU A 245 -35.08 -8.50 -0.23
C LEU A 245 -36.53 -8.50 -0.75
N GLN A 246 -37.07 -9.68 -1.00
CA GLN A 246 -38.45 -9.86 -1.43
C GLN A 246 -39.35 -10.04 -0.21
N LEU A 247 -39.73 -8.93 0.43
CA LEU A 247 -40.54 -8.95 1.66
C LEU A 247 -41.84 -9.74 1.50
N GLY A 248 -42.09 -10.68 2.42
CA GLY A 248 -43.26 -11.56 2.47
C GLY A 248 -43.16 -12.80 1.57
N GLN A 249 -42.08 -12.97 0.79
CA GLN A 249 -41.88 -14.13 -0.06
C GLN A 249 -41.14 -15.25 0.69
N LYS A 250 -41.35 -16.49 0.24
CA LYS A 250 -40.65 -17.68 0.74
C LYS A 250 -39.99 -18.43 -0.40
N ARG A 251 -38.72 -18.80 -0.23
CA ARG A 251 -37.98 -19.63 -1.20
C ARG A 251 -37.57 -20.94 -0.56
N VAL A 252 -38.01 -22.05 -1.13
CA VAL A 252 -37.55 -23.39 -0.75
C VAL A 252 -36.23 -23.67 -1.44
N VAL A 253 -35.19 -23.98 -0.67
CA VAL A 253 -33.87 -24.33 -1.17
C VAL A 253 -33.60 -25.80 -0.86
N LYS A 254 -33.31 -26.59 -1.90
CA LYS A 254 -33.08 -28.07 -1.82
C LYS A 254 -31.68 -28.49 -2.29
N VAL A 255 -30.91 -27.58 -2.87
CA VAL A 255 -29.57 -27.86 -3.41
C VAL A 255 -28.54 -27.30 -2.43
N SER A 256 -27.32 -27.84 -2.45
CA SER A 256 -26.18 -27.30 -1.71
C SER A 256 -25.90 -25.87 -2.17
N GLU A 257 -26.56 -24.91 -1.53
CA GLU A 257 -26.49 -23.51 -1.83
C GLU A 257 -26.15 -22.76 -0.55
N SER A 258 -25.15 -21.91 -0.66
CA SER A 258 -24.59 -21.15 0.44
C SER A 258 -25.35 -19.83 0.56
N PHE A 259 -26.22 -19.70 1.56
CA PHE A 259 -26.93 -18.45 1.85
C PHE A 259 -26.61 -17.98 3.27
N SER A 260 -26.54 -16.67 3.46
CA SER A 260 -26.15 -16.06 4.73
C SER A 260 -26.83 -14.71 4.89
N GLY A 261 -27.38 -14.44 6.08
CA GLY A 261 -28.09 -13.20 6.41
C GLY A 261 -29.61 -13.24 6.20
N GLU A 262 -30.14 -14.25 5.52
CA GLU A 262 -31.58 -14.48 5.37
C GLU A 262 -32.12 -15.30 6.56
N HIS A 263 -33.36 -15.03 6.99
CA HIS A 263 -33.98 -15.77 8.08
C HIS A 263 -34.55 -17.11 7.59
N LEU A 264 -34.19 -18.19 8.27
CA LEU A 264 -34.80 -19.50 8.01
C LEU A 264 -36.08 -19.65 8.83
N GLU A 265 -37.18 -20.04 8.18
CA GLU A 265 -38.47 -20.21 8.86
C GLU A 265 -38.39 -21.26 9.98
N ASN A 266 -37.81 -22.43 9.68
CA ASN A 266 -37.69 -23.56 10.60
C ASN A 266 -36.27 -24.17 10.60
N GLY A 267 -35.25 -23.35 10.36
CA GLY A 267 -33.87 -23.84 10.22
C GLY A 267 -33.67 -24.82 9.06
N ILE A 268 -32.65 -25.68 9.19
CA ILE A 268 -32.40 -26.80 8.27
C ILE A 268 -33.34 -27.95 8.64
N GLN A 269 -34.08 -28.45 7.64
CA GLN A 269 -35.04 -29.54 7.78
C GLN A 269 -34.59 -30.74 6.93
N ASP A 270 -34.96 -31.95 7.36
CA ASP A 270 -34.72 -33.15 6.59
C ASP A 270 -35.82 -33.37 5.56
N VAL A 271 -35.44 -33.75 4.34
CA VAL A 271 -36.37 -34.09 3.25
C VAL A 271 -37.16 -35.33 3.66
N TYR A 272 -38.46 -35.33 3.35
CA TYR A 272 -39.30 -36.50 3.52
C TYR A 272 -38.87 -37.61 2.56
N VAL A 273 -38.26 -38.67 3.11
CA VAL A 273 -37.93 -39.89 2.37
C VAL A 273 -39.02 -40.91 2.69
N LEU A 274 -39.91 -41.17 1.73
CA LEU A 274 -41.03 -42.10 1.89
C LEU A 274 -40.65 -43.46 1.33
N SER A 275 -40.94 -44.51 2.10
CA SER A 275 -40.93 -45.91 1.62
C SER A 275 -42.20 -46.25 0.82
N GLU A 276 -42.25 -47.44 0.21
CA GLU A 276 -43.39 -47.89 -0.59
C GLU A 276 -44.71 -47.96 0.20
N GLU A 277 -44.63 -48.07 1.53
CA GLU A 277 -45.80 -48.16 2.44
C GLU A 277 -46.18 -46.80 3.07
N GLU A 278 -45.43 -45.74 2.77
CA GLU A 278 -45.62 -44.41 3.36
C GLU A 278 -46.19 -43.41 2.35
N GLY A 279 -46.96 -42.45 2.86
CA GLY A 279 -47.54 -41.37 2.04
C GLY A 279 -47.76 -40.11 2.87
N LEU A 280 -47.75 -38.96 2.18
CA LEU A 280 -48.02 -37.66 2.78
C LEU A 280 -49.36 -37.12 2.30
N VAL A 281 -50.15 -36.59 3.24
CA VAL A 281 -51.37 -35.84 2.92
C VAL A 281 -50.99 -34.37 2.78
N LEU A 282 -51.10 -33.84 1.57
CA LEU A 282 -50.76 -32.45 1.26
C LEU A 282 -52.03 -31.58 1.16
N ARG A 283 -51.91 -30.30 1.55
CA ARG A 283 -52.96 -29.29 1.39
C ARG A 283 -52.35 -28.03 0.77
N ALA A 284 -52.91 -27.58 -0.35
CA ALA A 284 -52.52 -26.31 -0.96
C ALA A 284 -52.91 -25.14 -0.03
N VAL A 285 -51.96 -24.26 0.23
CA VAL A 285 -52.16 -23.01 0.99
C VAL A 285 -52.23 -21.79 0.07
N GLU A 286 -51.72 -21.93 -1.17
CA GLU A 286 -51.73 -20.90 -2.22
C GLU A 286 -52.00 -21.57 -3.57
N ALA A 287 -52.30 -20.75 -4.59
CA ALA A 287 -52.48 -21.24 -5.95
C ALA A 287 -51.14 -21.75 -6.50
N PHE A 288 -51.05 -23.04 -6.81
CA PHE A 288 -49.85 -23.64 -7.36
C PHE A 288 -50.17 -24.59 -8.52
N ILE A 289 -49.19 -24.82 -9.37
CA ILE A 289 -49.21 -25.84 -10.43
C ILE A 289 -48.20 -26.89 -10.00
N ASP A 290 -48.66 -28.13 -9.84
CA ASP A 290 -47.76 -29.25 -9.57
C ASP A 290 -47.02 -29.59 -10.86
N THR A 291 -45.70 -29.45 -10.83
CA THR A 291 -44.82 -29.90 -11.90
C THR A 291 -44.14 -31.16 -11.41
N GLU A 292 -44.52 -32.29 -12.00
CA GLU A 292 -43.95 -33.63 -11.73
C GLU A 292 -42.41 -33.63 -11.70
#